data_AF-A0A9X3F0R5-F1
#
_entry.id   AF-A0A9X3F0R5-F1
#
_cell.length_a   1.000
_cell.length_b   1.000
_cell.length_c   1.000
_cell.angle_alpha   90.00
_cell.angle_beta   90.00
_cell.angle_gamma   90.00
#
_symmetry.space_group_name_H-M   'P 1'
#
loop_
_entity.id
_entity.type
_entity.pdbx_description
1 polymer ?
#
loop_
_entity_poly.entity_id
_entity_poly.type
_entity_poly.pdbx_seq_one_letter_code
_entity_poly.pdbx_strand_id
1 'polypeptide(L)'
;MAKKIATPANVESAAPAPAPATSETKLRMPAEEKYAAELAYLASVDKDPRPFAWRLSPRMIRTFILGAGPGTASIGRSRRSSSATRRWSSGRS
;
A
#
# COMPACT_ATOMS: atom_id res chain seq x y z
N MET A 1 46.56 27.14 2.37
CA MET A 1 45.50 27.25 3.40
C MET A 1 44.99 25.86 3.74
N ALA A 2 45.26 25.38 4.96
CA ALA A 2 44.71 24.12 5.47
C ALA A 2 43.36 24.39 6.13
N LYS A 3 42.34 23.59 5.81
CA LYS A 3 41.19 23.39 6.68
C LYS A 3 41.25 21.94 7.16
N LYS A 4 41.73 21.78 8.39
CA LYS A 4 41.78 20.54 9.16
C LYS A 4 40.53 20.51 10.04
N ILE A 5 39.72 19.47 9.91
CA ILE A 5 38.82 18.95 10.96
C ILE A 5 38.70 17.44 10.66
N ALA A 6 39.57 16.63 11.26
CA ALA A 6 39.38 16.01 12.57
C ALA A 6 38.34 14.88 12.52
N THR A 7 38.81 13.71 12.10
CA THR A 7 38.32 12.41 12.56
C THR A 7 38.43 12.34 14.09
N PRO A 8 37.42 11.81 14.77
CA PRO A 8 37.68 10.88 15.86
C PRO A 8 36.98 9.56 15.55
N ALA A 9 37.74 8.49 15.34
CA ALA A 9 38.14 7.60 16.44
C ALA A 9 36.90 6.98 17.09
N ASN A 10 36.40 5.95 16.40
CA ASN A 10 35.54 4.91 16.95
C ASN A 10 36.32 4.21 18.07
N VAL A 11 36.09 4.64 19.30
CA VAL A 11 36.62 4.00 20.51
C VAL A 11 35.85 2.71 20.78
N GLU A 12 36.63 1.64 20.65
CA GLU A 12 36.54 0.29 21.22
C GLU A 12 35.64 0.10 22.46
N SER A 13 35.14 -1.14 22.57
CA SER A 13 34.90 -1.87 23.82
C SER A 13 33.66 -1.54 24.64
N ALA A 14 32.64 -2.40 24.54
CA ALA A 14 32.48 -3.50 25.49
C ALA A 14 31.06 -4.06 25.38
N ALA A 15 30.91 -5.28 24.86
CA ALA A 15 29.79 -6.13 25.26
C ALA A 15 30.09 -6.61 26.69
N PRO A 16 29.11 -6.50 27.60
CA PRO A 16 28.63 -7.73 28.19
C PRO A 16 27.09 -7.81 28.29
N ALA A 17 26.61 -9.04 28.13
CA ALA A 17 25.31 -9.59 28.52
C ALA A 17 24.09 -9.34 27.61
N PRO A 18 23.33 -10.41 27.29
CA PRO A 18 22.22 -10.39 26.34
C PRO A 18 20.97 -9.81 27.00
N ALA A 19 20.70 -8.52 26.78
CA ALA A 19 19.34 -7.99 26.93
C ALA A 19 18.54 -8.35 25.66
N PRO A 20 17.26 -8.77 25.78
CA PRO A 20 16.51 -9.32 24.67
C PRO A 20 16.42 -8.29 23.55
N ALA A 21 16.85 -8.68 22.36
CA ALA A 21 16.68 -7.90 21.15
C ALA A 21 15.19 -7.68 20.89
N THR A 22 14.62 -6.60 21.43
CA THR A 22 13.41 -6.00 20.88
C THR A 22 13.83 -5.25 19.64
N SER A 23 14.18 -6.01 18.60
CA SER A 23 14.37 -5.50 17.25
C SER A 23 13.06 -4.89 16.81
N GLU A 24 12.89 -3.62 17.11
CA GLU A 24 11.82 -2.75 16.66
C GLU A 24 11.87 -2.72 15.14
N THR A 25 11.28 -3.76 14.56
CA THR A 25 11.33 -4.05 13.13
C THR A 25 10.42 -3.03 12.50
N LYS A 26 10.99 -1.87 12.15
CA LYS A 26 10.26 -0.77 11.51
C LYS A 26 9.62 -1.32 10.23
N LEU A 27 8.31 -1.52 10.31
CA LEU A 27 7.48 -1.94 9.20
C LEU A 27 7.60 -0.90 8.07
N ARG A 28 7.49 -1.34 6.82
CA ARG A 28 7.58 -0.45 5.66
C ARG A 28 6.58 0.71 5.79
N MET A 29 6.92 1.85 5.19
CA MET A 29 6.01 3.00 5.07
C MET A 29 4.65 2.57 4.50
N PRO A 30 3.52 3.09 5.01
CA PRO A 30 2.21 2.74 4.51
C PRO A 30 2.06 3.07 3.03
N ALA A 31 1.25 2.28 2.34
CA ALA A 31 1.04 2.42 0.90
C ALA A 31 0.43 3.78 0.52
N GLU A 32 -0.39 4.35 1.40
CA GLU A 32 -1.04 5.65 1.23
C GLU A 32 -0.03 6.79 1.10
N GLU A 33 1.03 6.75 1.90
CA GLU A 33 2.13 7.73 1.84
C GLU A 33 3.04 7.43 0.66
N LYS A 34 3.38 6.15 0.45
CA LYS A 34 4.32 5.74 -0.60
C LYS A 34 3.80 6.04 -2.01
N TYR A 35 2.50 5.89 -2.22
CA TYR A 35 1.85 6.03 -3.52
C TYR A 35 0.83 7.17 -3.53
N ALA A 36 1.04 8.21 -2.72
CA ALA A 36 0.13 9.36 -2.63
C ALA A 36 -0.14 10.02 -3.99
N ALA A 37 0.90 10.17 -4.83
CA ALA A 37 0.78 10.76 -6.15
C ALA A 37 -0.09 9.92 -7.10
N GLU A 38 0.07 8.59 -7.06
CA GLU A 38 -0.73 7.67 -7.87
C GLU A 38 -2.20 7.68 -7.42
N LEU A 39 -2.45 7.63 -6.11
CA LEU A 39 -3.80 7.70 -5.56
C LEU A 39 -4.49 9.02 -5.90
N ALA A 40 -3.76 10.14 -5.90
CA ALA A 40 -4.28 11.44 -6.31
C ALA A 40 -4.63 11.45 -7.81
N TYR A 41 -3.79 10.88 -8.66
CA TYR A 41 -4.08 10.73 -10.08
C TYR A 41 -5.33 9.87 -10.31
N LEU A 42 -5.42 8.71 -9.65
CA LEU A 42 -6.59 7.82 -9.76
C LEU A 42 -7.86 8.52 -9.30
N ALA A 43 -7.80 9.30 -8.21
CA ALA A 43 -8.94 10.08 -7.75
C ALA A 43 -9.36 11.17 -8.76
N SER A 44 -8.42 11.75 -9.50
CA SER A 44 -8.73 12.78 -10.51
C SER A 44 -9.46 12.25 -11.73
N VAL A 45 -9.23 10.98 -12.09
CA VAL A 45 -9.84 10.32 -13.26
C VAL A 45 -11.04 9.43 -12.89
N ASP A 46 -11.32 9.27 -11.59
CA ASP A 46 -12.42 8.45 -11.08
C ASP A 46 -13.78 9.11 -11.34
N LYS A 47 -14.61 8.43 -12.13
CA LYS A 47 -15.98 8.88 -12.49
C LYS A 47 -17.05 7.92 -11.97
N ASP A 48 -16.64 6.82 -11.34
CA ASP A 48 -17.55 5.77 -10.87
C ASP A 48 -18.15 6.12 -9.50
N PRO A 49 -19.34 5.59 -9.16
CA PRO A 49 -19.95 5.82 -7.86
C PRO A 49 -19.08 5.25 -6.73
N ARG A 50 -18.96 6.04 -5.65
CA ARG A 50 -18.19 5.69 -4.45
C ARG A 50 -19.13 5.28 -3.31
N PRO A 51 -18.91 4.11 -2.68
CA PRO A 51 -19.61 3.73 -1.46
C PRO A 51 -19.36 4.71 -0.31
N PHE A 52 -20.22 4.65 0.71
CA PHE A 52 -20.07 5.52 1.88
C PHE A 52 -18.69 5.34 2.54
N ALA A 53 -18.08 6.47 2.92
CA ALA A 53 -16.74 6.56 3.52
C ALA A 53 -15.55 6.14 2.62
N TRP A 54 -15.74 5.97 1.31
CA TRP A 54 -14.65 5.60 0.39
C TRP A 54 -14.13 6.81 -0.40
N ARG A 55 -12.81 6.92 -0.52
CA ARG A 55 -12.15 7.99 -1.30
C ARG A 55 -12.12 7.70 -2.80
N LEU A 56 -12.05 6.41 -3.16
CA LEU A 56 -11.98 5.89 -4.53
C LEU A 56 -13.09 4.87 -4.80
N SER A 57 -13.48 4.74 -6.05
CA SER A 57 -14.40 3.69 -6.49
C SER A 57 -13.75 2.31 -6.42
N PRO A 58 -14.55 1.23 -6.28
CA PRO A 58 -14.04 -0.14 -6.30
C PRO A 58 -13.22 -0.46 -7.57
N ARG A 59 -13.54 0.19 -8.70
CA ARG A 59 -12.77 0.01 -9.95
C ARG A 59 -11.36 0.58 -9.82
N MET A 60 -11.20 1.80 -9.30
CA MET A 60 -9.89 2.43 -9.13
C MET A 60 -9.05 1.76 -8.03
N ILE A 61 -9.69 1.27 -6.96
CA ILE A 61 -8.99 0.48 -5.94
C ILE A 61 -8.42 -0.81 -6.55
N ARG A 62 -9.20 -1.49 -7.41
CA ARG A 62 -8.72 -2.68 -8.12
C ARG A 62 -7.54 -2.37 -9.04
N THR A 63 -7.61 -1.27 -9.78
CA THR A 63 -6.53 -0.76 -10.64
C THR A 63 -5.24 -0.60 -9.84
N PHE A 64 -5.31 0.09 -8.69
CA PHE A 64 -4.19 0.29 -7.77
C PHE A 64 -3.61 -1.02 -7.23
N ILE A 65 -4.45 -1.90 -6.67
CA ILE A 65 -3.99 -3.16 -6.06
C ILE A 65 -3.38 -4.11 -7.08
N LEU A 66 -3.97 -4.20 -8.28
CA LEU A 66 -3.51 -5.12 -9.32
C LEU A 66 -2.39 -4.55 -10.20
N GLY A 67 -2.01 -3.28 -10.01
CA GLY A 67 -1.04 -2.59 -10.88
C GLY A 67 -1.50 -2.48 -12.33
N ALA A 68 -2.81 -2.59 -12.59
CA ALA A 68 -3.38 -2.45 -13.92
C ALA A 68 -3.59 -0.95 -14.18
N GLY A 69 -2.91 -0.35 -15.14
CA GLY A 69 -3.11 1.06 -15.45
C GLY A 69 -4.48 1.34 -16.09
N PRO A 70 -4.95 2.61 -16.09
CA PRO A 70 -6.11 3.02 -16.88
C PRO A 70 -5.77 2.84 -18.37
N GLY A 71 -6.09 1.67 -18.92
CA GLY A 71 -5.71 1.27 -20.29
C GLY A 71 -5.36 -0.22 -20.44
N THR A 72 -5.03 -0.93 -19.35
CA THR A 72 -4.70 -2.38 -19.38
C THR A 72 -5.94 -3.29 -19.55
N ALA A 73 -7.06 -2.74 -20.03
CA ALA A 73 -8.33 -3.45 -20.12
C ALA A 73 -8.52 -4.14 -21.48
N SER A 74 -7.78 -5.22 -21.77
CA SER A 74 -8.24 -6.27 -22.70
C SER A 74 -7.31 -7.50 -22.73
N ILE A 75 -7.23 -8.26 -21.63
CA ILE A 75 -6.87 -9.68 -21.73
C ILE A 75 -8.16 -10.47 -21.48
N GLY A 76 -8.74 -10.93 -22.60
CA GLY A 76 -9.93 -11.77 -22.76
C GLY A 76 -10.82 -12.02 -21.54
N ARG A 77 -11.95 -11.32 -21.44
CA ARG A 77 -13.11 -11.84 -20.71
C ARG A 77 -14.31 -11.98 -21.64
N SER A 78 -14.47 -13.21 -22.13
CA SER A 78 -15.76 -13.75 -22.55
C SER A 78 -16.78 -13.52 -21.43
N ARG A 79 -17.84 -12.80 -21.77
CA ARG A 79 -18.94 -12.42 -20.86
C ARG A 79 -19.80 -13.66 -20.60
N ARG A 80 -19.43 -14.47 -19.60
CA ARG A 80 -20.41 -15.38 -18.99
C ARG A 80 -21.17 -14.58 -17.92
N SER A 81 -22.42 -14.23 -18.25
CA SER A 81 -23.35 -13.55 -17.36
C SER A 81 -23.51 -14.33 -16.05
N SER A 82 -22.97 -13.83 -14.95
CA SER A 82 -23.29 -14.34 -13.62
C SER A 82 -24.53 -13.63 -13.10
N SER A 83 -25.69 -14.24 -13.31
CA SER A 83 -26.87 -14.05 -12.46
C SER A 83 -26.55 -14.60 -11.06
N ALA A 84 -25.83 -13.81 -10.27
CA ALA A 84 -25.54 -14.12 -8.87
C ALA A 84 -26.51 -13.38 -7.95
N THR A 85 -27.81 -13.56 -8.16
CA THR A 85 -28.77 -13.52 -7.05
C THR A 85 -28.56 -14.77 -6.21
N ARG A 86 -27.53 -14.80 -5.37
CA ARG A 86 -27.44 -15.80 -4.29
C ARG A 86 -26.86 -15.19 -3.02
N ARG A 87 -27.81 -14.70 -2.21
CA ARG A 87 -27.99 -15.12 -0.82
C ARG A 87 -26.81 -14.82 0.11
N TRP A 88 -26.67 -13.55 0.47
CA TRP A 88 -26.26 -13.21 1.83
C TRP A 88 -27.51 -12.84 2.61
N SER A 89 -28.20 -13.87 3.11
CA SER A 89 -29.34 -13.69 4.00
C SER A 89 -29.27 -14.74 5.10
N SER A 90 -29.13 -14.21 6.32
CA SER A 90 -29.69 -14.68 7.60
C SER A 90 -29.28 -16.04 8.16
N GLY A 91 -28.87 -16.03 9.44
CA GLY A 91 -29.16 -17.14 10.36
C GLY A 91 -28.08 -17.42 11.40
N ARG A 92 -27.85 -16.51 12.36
CA ARG A 92 -27.40 -16.90 13.71
C ARG A 92 -28.67 -17.06 14.55
N SER A 93 -28.99 -18.28 14.96
CA SER A 93 -29.76 -18.64 16.14
C SER A 93 -29.47 -20.11 16.43
#